data_AF-A0A7J6UEZ2-F1
#
_entry.id   AF-A0A7J6UEZ2-F1
#
_cell.length_a   1.000
_cell.length_b   1.000
_cell.length_c   1.000
_cell.angle_alpha   90.00
_cell.angle_beta   90.00
_cell.angle_gamma   90.00
#
_symmetry.space_group_name_H-M   'P 1'
#
loop_
_entity.id
_entity.type
_entity.pdbx_description
1 polymer ?
#
loop_
_entity_poly.entity_id
_entity_poly.type
_entity_poly.pdbx_seq_one_letter_code
_entity_poly.pdbx_strand_id
1 'polypeptide(L)'
;MSSSYSQRLMKLRDYVEEHLMKPAEDAADQSIAYLAEYEIFNQITELEEEVQPVPDACLSADEGIVRRLLFFGPAGTVSQTHRDANNNIKCMVVGCKYVRLFSPSQEKCLYPLQRGILTNNSTLPTDILTEPIDPEKYPLYSEAVYSEAILNAGDALFLPSNW
;
A
#
# COMPACT_ATOMS: atom_id res chain seq x y z
N MET A 1 -12.94 14.78 9.19
CA MET A 1 -11.76 13.89 9.17
C MET A 1 -11.59 13.35 10.58
N SER A 2 -11.99 12.11 10.87
CA SER A 2 -11.58 11.46 12.12
C SER A 2 -10.14 10.99 11.91
N SER A 3 -9.16 11.74 12.41
CA SER A 3 -7.75 11.36 12.33
C SER A 3 -7.46 10.34 13.44
N SER A 4 -7.74 9.06 13.19
CA SER A 4 -7.33 7.94 14.06
C SER A 4 -5.91 7.45 13.77
N TYR A 5 -5.25 7.98 12.73
CA TYR A 5 -3.89 7.61 12.33
C TYR A 5 -2.86 8.53 12.97
N SER A 6 -1.75 7.94 13.42
CA SER A 6 -0.57 8.66 13.88
C SER A 6 0.68 7.98 13.34
N GLN A 7 1.79 8.71 13.31
CA GLN A 7 3.10 8.17 12.95
C GLN A 7 4.02 8.25 14.18
N ARG A 8 4.82 7.21 14.38
CA ARG A 8 5.77 7.11 15.48
C ARG A 8 7.08 6.52 15.00
N LEU A 9 8.19 7.13 15.41
CA LEU A 9 9.52 6.55 15.24
C LEU A 9 9.79 5.55 16.37
N MET A 10 10.26 4.35 16.02
CA MET A 10 10.67 3.32 16.96
C MET A 10 11.76 2.42 16.33
N LYS A 11 12.41 1.58 17.14
CA LYS A 11 13.37 0.61 16.60
C LYS A 11 12.61 -0.50 15.86
N LEU A 12 13.21 -1.04 14.80
CA LEU A 12 12.64 -2.18 14.07
C LEU A 12 12.39 -3.39 14.98
N ARG A 13 13.30 -3.66 15.94
CA ARG A 13 13.11 -4.72 16.94
C ARG A 13 11.81 -4.53 17.73
N ASP A 14 11.64 -3.34 18.30
CA ASP A 14 10.47 -2.99 19.10
C ASP A 14 9.20 -3.10 18.23
N TYR A 15 9.24 -2.67 16.96
CA TYR A 15 8.12 -2.83 16.03
C TYR A 15 7.73 -4.31 15.85
N VAL A 16 8.70 -5.19 15.65
CA VAL A 16 8.45 -6.62 15.45
C VAL A 16 7.90 -7.27 16.73
N GLU A 17 8.50 -7.00 17.88
CA GLU A 17 8.06 -7.53 19.17
C GLU A 17 6.65 -7.01 19.54
N GLU A 18 6.38 -5.73 19.30
CA GLU A 18 5.11 -5.09 19.70
C GLU A 18 3.95 -5.37 18.74
N HIS A 19 4.20 -5.54 17.43
CA HIS A 19 3.15 -5.56 16.40
C HIS A 19 3.12 -6.82 15.52
N LEU A 20 4.13 -7.68 15.57
CA LEU A 20 4.19 -8.89 14.72
C LEU A 20 4.25 -10.20 15.51
N MET A 21 4.91 -10.22 16.67
CA MET A 21 5.09 -11.47 17.44
C MET A 21 4.03 -11.72 18.51
N LYS A 22 3.17 -10.75 18.83
CA LYS A 22 2.16 -10.93 19.87
C LYS A 22 1.10 -11.98 19.47
N PRO A 23 0.68 -12.84 20.41
CA PRO A 23 -0.40 -13.80 20.15
C PRO A 23 -1.69 -13.11 19.74
N ALA A 24 -2.47 -13.76 18.86
CA ALA A 24 -3.74 -13.22 18.35
C ALA A 24 -4.77 -12.89 19.46
N GLU A 25 -4.68 -13.57 20.61
CA GLU A 25 -5.54 -13.36 21.78
C GLU A 25 -5.29 -11.99 22.45
N ASP A 26 -4.09 -11.44 22.34
CA ASP A 26 -3.69 -10.13 22.87
C ASP A 26 -3.80 -9.00 21.83
N ALA A 27 -4.17 -9.33 20.58
CA ALA A 27 -4.17 -8.41 19.44
C ALA A 27 -5.51 -7.67 19.23
N ALA A 28 -6.59 -8.11 19.88
CA ALA A 28 -7.95 -7.61 19.64
C ALA A 28 -8.17 -6.13 20.01
N ASP A 29 -7.29 -5.53 20.82
CA ASP A 29 -7.38 -4.14 21.31
C ASP A 29 -6.17 -3.28 20.90
N GLN A 30 -5.29 -3.78 20.03
CA GLN A 30 -4.11 -3.03 19.58
C GLN A 30 -4.32 -2.40 18.21
N SER A 31 -3.99 -1.12 18.11
CA SER A 31 -3.91 -0.40 16.84
C SER A 31 -2.96 -1.12 15.88
N ILE A 32 -3.43 -1.49 14.70
CA ILE A 32 -2.62 -2.08 13.64
C ILE A 32 -1.54 -1.07 13.22
N ALA A 33 -0.28 -1.48 13.29
CA ALA A 33 0.86 -0.66 12.88
C ALA A 33 1.44 -1.17 11.56
N TYR A 34 1.73 -0.26 10.64
CA TYR A 34 2.22 -0.59 9.30
C TYR A 34 3.50 0.18 9.01
N LEU A 35 4.62 -0.53 8.85
CA LEU A 35 5.84 0.05 8.31
C LEU A 35 5.70 0.12 6.78
N ALA A 36 5.10 1.22 6.31
CA ALA A 36 4.83 1.46 4.90
C ALA A 36 5.84 2.44 4.29
N GLU A 37 6.10 2.28 2.99
CA GLU A 37 6.89 3.20 2.17
C GLU A 37 8.31 3.49 2.71
N TYR A 38 8.95 2.46 3.29
CA TYR A 38 10.25 2.63 3.95
C TYR A 38 11.43 2.24 3.05
N GLU A 39 12.40 3.12 2.85
CA GLU A 39 13.64 2.84 2.11
C GLU A 39 14.63 2.00 2.94
N ILE A 40 14.25 0.75 3.23
CA ILE A 40 14.98 -0.13 4.17
C ILE A 40 16.45 -0.34 3.79
N PHE A 41 16.76 -0.37 2.49
CA PHE A 41 18.12 -0.63 2.00
C PHE A 41 19.11 0.50 2.31
N ASN A 42 18.63 1.71 2.56
CA ASN A 42 19.48 2.81 3.05
C ASN A 42 19.98 2.57 4.47
N GLN A 43 19.38 1.63 5.22
CA GLN A 43 19.77 1.28 6.58
C GLN A 43 20.33 -0.13 6.72
N ILE A 44 19.84 -1.08 5.92
CA ILE A 44 20.26 -2.48 5.97
C ILE A 44 20.59 -2.90 4.54
N THR A 45 21.82 -2.65 4.12
CA THR A 45 22.30 -2.90 2.76
C THR A 45 22.40 -4.39 2.44
N GLU A 46 22.60 -5.25 3.45
CA GLU A 46 22.67 -6.70 3.28
C GLU A 46 21.34 -7.29 2.77
N LEU A 47 20.20 -6.66 3.10
CA LEU A 47 18.90 -7.06 2.56
C LEU A 47 18.75 -6.73 1.07
N GLU A 48 19.56 -5.81 0.56
CA GLU A 48 19.53 -5.47 -0.87
C GLU A 48 20.01 -6.66 -1.70
N GLU A 49 21.03 -7.38 -1.24
CA GLU A 49 21.61 -8.54 -1.94
C GLU A 49 20.58 -9.67 -2.13
N GLU A 50 19.62 -9.80 -1.19
CA GLU A 50 18.56 -10.83 -1.21
C GLU A 50 17.45 -10.56 -2.23
N VAL A 51 17.35 -9.34 -2.76
CA VAL A 51 16.28 -8.94 -3.71
C VAL A 51 16.81 -8.50 -5.07
N GLN A 52 18.07 -8.81 -5.36
CA GLN A 52 18.68 -8.62 -6.68
C GLN A 52 18.42 -9.84 -7.61
N PRO A 53 18.43 -9.65 -8.94
CA PRO A 53 18.51 -8.35 -9.63
C PRO A 53 17.19 -7.58 -9.55
N VAL A 54 17.27 -6.25 -9.65
CA VAL A 54 16.09 -5.41 -9.89
C VAL A 54 15.40 -5.88 -11.19
N PRO A 55 14.08 -6.12 -11.21
CA PRO A 55 13.40 -6.55 -12.43
C PRO A 55 13.60 -5.56 -13.59
N ASP A 56 13.89 -6.08 -14.79
CA ASP A 56 14.17 -5.26 -15.98
C ASP A 56 13.06 -4.25 -16.31
N ALA A 57 11.81 -4.60 -16.00
CA ALA A 57 10.66 -3.71 -16.19
C ALA A 57 10.71 -2.44 -15.32
N CYS A 58 11.52 -2.40 -14.26
CA CYS A 58 11.80 -1.19 -13.49
C CYS A 58 12.87 -0.30 -14.14
N LEU A 59 13.70 -0.85 -15.03
CA LEU A 59 14.84 -0.17 -15.63
C LEU A 59 14.47 0.61 -16.91
N SER A 60 13.24 0.46 -17.40
CA SER A 60 12.78 1.09 -18.64
C SER A 60 12.41 2.57 -18.51
N ALA A 61 12.64 3.21 -17.36
CA ALA A 61 12.36 4.63 -17.13
C ALA A 61 13.63 5.48 -17.38
N ASP A 62 13.45 6.64 -18.04
CA ASP A 62 14.49 7.48 -18.66
C ASP A 62 15.64 7.98 -17.76
N GLU A 63 15.59 7.76 -16.44
CA GLU A 63 16.64 8.23 -15.50
C GLU A 63 17.34 7.12 -14.70
N GLY A 64 16.94 5.85 -14.84
CA GLY A 64 17.64 4.71 -14.22
C GLY A 64 17.60 4.63 -12.68
N ILE A 65 16.95 5.58 -11.99
CA ILE A 65 16.82 5.58 -10.52
C ILE A 65 15.55 4.82 -10.12
N VAL A 66 15.72 3.60 -9.61
CA VAL A 66 14.63 2.79 -9.06
C VAL A 66 14.54 3.01 -7.56
N ARG A 67 13.46 3.64 -7.10
CA ARG A 67 13.13 3.71 -5.67
C ARG A 67 12.62 2.35 -5.20
N ARG A 68 13.13 1.88 -4.07
CA ARG A 68 12.79 0.57 -3.51
C ARG A 68 12.25 0.75 -2.09
N LEU A 69 10.99 0.39 -1.91
CA LEU A 69 10.24 0.63 -0.68
C LEU A 69 9.80 -0.69 -0.07
N LEU A 70 9.99 -0.81 1.23
CA LEU A 70 9.49 -1.90 2.05
C LEU A 70 8.10 -1.56 2.56
N PHE A 71 7.20 -2.54 2.44
CA PHE A 71 5.91 -2.57 3.10
C PHE A 71 5.89 -3.80 4.01
N PHE A 72 5.86 -3.57 5.33
CA PHE A 72 5.99 -4.62 6.32
C PHE A 72 5.01 -4.40 7.46
N GLY A 73 4.24 -5.43 7.81
CA GLY A 73 3.30 -5.36 8.91
C GLY A 73 2.41 -6.59 9.04
N PRO A 74 1.57 -6.64 10.08
CA PRO A 74 0.72 -7.79 10.37
C PRO A 74 -0.43 -7.91 9.35
N ALA A 75 -1.17 -9.02 9.46
CA ALA A 75 -2.45 -9.18 8.76
C ALA A 75 -3.40 -8.02 9.11
N GLY A 76 -4.18 -7.57 8.13
CA GLY A 76 -5.13 -6.46 8.30
C GLY A 76 -4.56 -5.06 8.07
N THR A 77 -3.27 -4.93 7.71
CA THR A 77 -2.76 -3.63 7.24
C THR A 77 -3.43 -3.22 5.92
N VAL A 78 -3.87 -1.96 5.84
CA VAL A 78 -4.57 -1.40 4.67
C VAL A 78 -3.81 -0.18 4.14
N SER A 79 -3.67 -0.10 2.83
CA SER A 79 -3.26 1.12 2.13
C SER A 79 -4.51 1.74 1.53
N GLN A 80 -4.80 3.00 1.87
CA GLN A 80 -5.92 3.73 1.28
C GLN A 80 -5.79 3.73 -0.26
N THR A 81 -6.91 3.68 -0.98
CA THR A 81 -6.89 3.82 -2.45
C THR A 81 -6.19 5.12 -2.87
N HIS A 82 -5.13 4.98 -3.65
CA HIS A 82 -4.31 6.06 -4.17
C HIS A 82 -3.77 5.65 -5.53
N ARG A 83 -3.15 6.61 -6.23
CA ARG A 83 -2.37 6.36 -7.43
C ARG A 83 -0.93 6.79 -7.27
N ASP A 84 -0.03 6.11 -7.99
CA ASP A 84 1.38 6.46 -8.08
C ASP A 84 1.67 7.14 -9.43
N ALA A 85 2.54 8.16 -9.40
CA ALA A 85 2.94 8.87 -10.63
C ALA A 85 3.86 8.03 -11.53
N ASN A 86 4.59 7.06 -10.94
CA ASN A 86 5.54 6.22 -11.65
C ASN A 86 4.97 4.81 -11.83
N ASN A 87 5.48 4.07 -12.83
CA ASN A 87 5.28 2.63 -12.87
C ASN A 87 5.90 1.99 -11.62
N ASN A 88 5.28 0.94 -11.10
CA ASN A 88 5.74 0.23 -9.92
C ASN A 88 5.64 -1.29 -10.11
N ILE A 89 6.48 -2.04 -9.41
CA ILE A 89 6.36 -3.49 -9.29
C ILE A 89 6.26 -3.83 -7.81
N LYS A 90 5.10 -4.36 -7.41
CA LYS A 90 4.88 -4.84 -6.05
C LYS A 90 5.20 -6.32 -5.98
N CYS A 91 6.33 -6.65 -5.37
CA CYS A 91 6.75 -8.03 -5.09
C CYS A 91 6.28 -8.46 -3.70
N MET A 92 5.60 -9.60 -3.62
CA MET A 92 5.14 -10.16 -2.35
C MET A 92 6.17 -11.18 -1.83
N VAL A 93 6.87 -10.86 -0.74
CA VAL A 93 7.93 -11.73 -0.20
C VAL A 93 7.39 -12.73 0.83
N VAL A 94 6.55 -12.29 1.77
CA VAL A 94 6.00 -13.13 2.85
C VAL A 94 4.51 -12.87 3.05
N GLY A 95 3.70 -13.93 3.06
CA GLY A 95 2.25 -13.83 3.28
C GLY A 95 1.48 -13.62 1.99
N CYS A 96 0.33 -12.93 2.07
CA CYS A 96 -0.46 -12.57 0.90
C CYS A 96 -1.06 -11.17 1.03
N LYS A 97 -1.41 -10.57 -0.10
CA LYS A 97 -2.08 -9.26 -0.15
C LYS A 97 -3.21 -9.30 -1.18
N TYR A 98 -4.41 -8.96 -0.73
CA TYR A 98 -5.49 -8.64 -1.64
C TYR A 98 -5.27 -7.24 -2.22
N VAL A 99 -5.47 -7.09 -3.53
CA VAL A 99 -5.40 -5.81 -4.24
C VAL A 99 -6.64 -5.62 -5.09
N ARG A 100 -7.19 -4.40 -5.08
CA ARG A 100 -8.21 -3.92 -6.03
C ARG A 100 -7.60 -2.77 -6.81
N LEU A 101 -7.65 -2.87 -8.13
CA LEU A 101 -7.04 -1.95 -9.08
C LEU A 101 -8.11 -1.26 -9.90
N PHE A 102 -7.92 0.04 -10.12
CA PHE A 102 -8.81 0.85 -10.95
C PHE A 102 -8.00 1.44 -12.08
N SER A 103 -8.51 1.39 -13.31
CA SER A 103 -7.83 2.09 -14.40
C SER A 103 -7.91 3.60 -14.18
N PRO A 104 -6.96 4.40 -14.71
CA PRO A 104 -7.00 5.86 -14.61
C PRO A 104 -8.33 6.48 -15.09
N SER A 105 -9.03 5.81 -16.01
CA SER A 105 -10.35 6.25 -16.50
C SER A 105 -11.44 6.24 -15.43
N GLN A 106 -11.24 5.53 -14.31
CA GLN A 106 -12.19 5.43 -13.20
C GLN A 106 -11.99 6.53 -12.14
N GLU A 107 -11.04 7.45 -12.32
CA GLU A 107 -10.68 8.47 -11.33
C GLU A 107 -11.90 9.24 -10.78
N LYS A 108 -12.88 9.54 -11.63
CA LYS A 108 -14.12 10.24 -11.22
C LYS A 108 -14.95 9.45 -10.20
N CYS A 109 -14.90 8.12 -10.25
CA CYS A 109 -15.60 7.22 -9.34
C CYS A 109 -14.87 7.07 -8.00
N LEU A 110 -13.60 7.50 -7.93
CA LEU A 110 -12.73 7.37 -6.76
C LEU A 110 -12.58 8.66 -5.96
N TYR A 111 -13.14 9.77 -6.42
CA TYR A 111 -13.20 11.03 -5.67
C TYR A 111 -11.84 11.45 -5.08
N PRO A 112 -10.81 11.66 -5.91
CA PRO A 112 -9.51 12.07 -5.42
C PRO A 112 -9.59 13.43 -4.72
N LEU A 113 -8.71 13.61 -3.74
CA LEU A 113 -8.63 14.86 -3.00
C LEU A 113 -8.23 16.00 -3.96
N GLN A 114 -9.04 17.05 -4.01
CA GLN A 114 -8.86 18.13 -5.00
C GLN A 114 -7.76 19.14 -4.64
N ARG A 115 -7.37 19.21 -3.36
CA ARG A 115 -6.41 20.18 -2.83
C ARG A 115 -5.66 19.61 -1.64
N GLY A 116 -4.39 20.01 -1.47
CA GLY A 116 -3.54 19.58 -0.36
C GLY A 116 -2.37 18.73 -0.84
N ILE A 117 -1.81 17.93 0.06
CA ILE A 117 -0.57 17.17 -0.18
C ILE A 117 -0.88 15.76 -0.72
N LEU A 118 -2.08 15.22 -0.44
CA LEU A 118 -2.49 13.85 -0.81
C LEU A 118 -3.51 13.86 -1.95
N THR A 119 -3.29 14.68 -2.99
CA THR A 119 -4.21 14.78 -4.14
C THR A 119 -4.27 13.52 -4.99
N ASN A 120 -3.31 12.63 -4.82
CA ASN A 120 -3.28 11.30 -5.41
C ASN A 120 -4.11 10.26 -4.62
N ASN A 121 -4.61 10.60 -3.43
CA ASN A 121 -5.45 9.70 -2.63
C ASN A 121 -6.93 9.92 -2.91
N SER A 122 -7.67 8.81 -2.94
CA SER A 122 -9.12 8.80 -2.89
C SER A 122 -9.62 9.37 -1.55
N THR A 123 -10.77 10.03 -1.58
CA THR A 123 -11.48 10.45 -0.36
C THR A 123 -12.48 9.42 0.15
N LEU A 124 -12.58 8.25 -0.49
CA LEU A 124 -13.34 7.09 0.02
C LEU A 124 -12.79 6.63 1.38
N PRO A 125 -13.55 5.80 2.13
CA PRO A 125 -13.06 5.13 3.34
C PRO A 125 -11.68 4.47 3.12
N THR A 126 -10.89 4.34 4.19
CA THR A 126 -9.53 3.78 4.07
C THR A 126 -9.58 2.34 3.59
N ASP A 127 -10.45 1.52 4.19
CA ASP A 127 -10.73 0.17 3.74
C ASP A 127 -12.09 0.11 3.02
N ILE A 128 -12.06 0.28 1.71
CA ILE A 128 -13.25 0.21 0.84
C ILE A 128 -13.88 -1.19 0.73
N LEU A 129 -13.27 -2.22 1.33
CA LEU A 129 -13.78 -3.60 1.32
C LEU A 129 -14.58 -3.89 2.58
N THR A 130 -14.20 -3.29 3.71
CA THR A 130 -14.86 -3.53 5.00
C THR A 130 -15.71 -2.36 5.49
N GLU A 131 -15.36 -1.13 5.10
CA GLU A 131 -16.08 0.06 5.54
C GLU A 131 -17.22 0.42 4.55
N PRO A 132 -18.39 0.82 5.05
CA PRO A 132 -19.50 1.22 4.19
C PRO A 132 -19.17 2.51 3.43
N ILE A 133 -19.48 2.52 2.13
CA ILE A 133 -19.34 3.70 1.27
C ILE A 133 -20.68 4.40 1.18
N ASP A 134 -20.74 5.64 1.64
CA ASP A 134 -21.94 6.48 1.63
C ASP A 134 -22.33 6.81 0.17
N PRO A 135 -23.46 6.28 -0.34
CA PRO A 135 -23.87 6.50 -1.74
C PRO A 135 -24.39 7.92 -2.00
N GLU A 136 -24.80 8.67 -0.98
CA GLU A 136 -25.17 10.08 -1.14
C GLU A 136 -23.93 10.94 -1.36
N LYS A 137 -22.83 10.59 -0.67
CA LYS A 137 -21.55 11.29 -0.78
C LYS A 137 -20.72 10.84 -1.98
N TYR A 138 -20.76 9.56 -2.33
CA TYR A 138 -19.97 8.94 -3.40
C TYR A 138 -20.83 8.20 -4.44
N PRO A 139 -21.81 8.88 -5.08
CA PRO A 139 -22.79 8.22 -5.96
C PRO A 139 -22.17 7.42 -7.13
N LEU A 140 -21.07 7.90 -7.70
CA LEU A 140 -20.40 7.29 -8.85
C LEU A 140 -19.57 6.06 -8.49
N TYR A 141 -19.29 5.81 -7.20
CA TYR A 141 -18.47 4.66 -6.83
C TYR A 141 -19.13 3.33 -7.22
N SER A 142 -20.47 3.27 -7.19
CA SER A 142 -21.22 2.10 -7.62
C SER A 142 -21.04 1.75 -9.11
N GLU A 143 -20.57 2.70 -9.92
CA GLU A 143 -20.29 2.54 -11.35
C GLU A 143 -18.81 2.19 -11.61
N ALA A 144 -17.96 2.18 -10.57
CA ALA A 144 -16.53 1.95 -10.72
C ALA A 144 -16.25 0.51 -11.20
N VAL A 145 -15.50 0.39 -12.30
CA VAL A 145 -15.01 -0.90 -12.79
C VAL A 145 -13.62 -1.13 -12.24
N TYR A 146 -13.38 -2.33 -11.71
CA TYR A 146 -12.10 -2.70 -11.11
C TYR A 146 -11.63 -4.09 -11.52
N SER A 147 -10.33 -4.33 -11.31
CA SER A 147 -9.71 -5.65 -11.35
C SER A 147 -9.19 -6.02 -9.98
N GLU A 148 -9.11 -7.31 -9.67
CA GLU A 148 -8.72 -7.79 -8.34
C GLU A 148 -7.75 -8.95 -8.46
N ALA A 149 -6.86 -9.05 -7.48
CA ALA A 149 -5.94 -10.18 -7.37
C ALA A 149 -5.59 -10.43 -5.90
N ILE A 150 -5.16 -11.67 -5.63
CA ILE A 150 -4.48 -12.02 -4.39
C ILE A 150 -3.03 -12.31 -4.78
N LEU A 151 -2.11 -11.48 -4.30
CA LEU A 151 -0.68 -11.72 -4.42
C LEU A 151 -0.24 -12.63 -3.29
N ASN A 152 0.34 -13.77 -3.60
CA ASN A 152 0.96 -14.69 -2.66
C ASN A 152 2.48 -14.50 -2.67
N ALA A 153 3.18 -15.05 -1.67
CA ALA A 153 4.63 -15.06 -1.66
C ALA A 153 5.21 -15.61 -2.98
N GLY A 154 6.10 -14.83 -3.61
CA GLY A 154 6.68 -15.09 -4.92
C GLY A 154 5.98 -14.39 -6.09
N ASP A 155 4.77 -13.87 -5.91
CA ASP A 155 4.08 -13.10 -6.94
C ASP A 155 4.65 -11.68 -7.07
N ALA A 156 4.62 -11.15 -8.29
CA ALA A 156 4.94 -9.76 -8.60
C ALA A 156 3.79 -9.14 -9.41
N LEU A 157 3.38 -7.94 -9.02
CA LEU A 157 2.34 -7.17 -9.70
C LEU A 157 2.95 -5.91 -10.33
N PHE A 158 2.88 -5.82 -11.65
CA PHE A 158 3.17 -4.58 -12.35
C PHE A 158 1.97 -3.62 -12.23
N LEU A 159 2.24 -2.42 -11.76
CA LEU A 159 1.29 -1.31 -11.61
C LEU A 159 1.72 -0.20 -12.58
N PRO A 160 1.01 0.00 -13.69
CA PRO A 160 1.31 1.11 -14.58
C PRO A 160 1.03 2.44 -13.88
N SER A 161 1.74 3.49 -14.31
CA SER A 161 1.57 4.85 -13.80
C SER A 161 0.09 5.28 -13.80
N ASN A 162 -0.33 5.88 -12.70
CA ASN A 162 -1.68 6.39 -12.41
C ASN A 162 -2.80 5.36 -12.22
N TRP A 163 -2.50 4.06 -12.15
CA TRP A 163 -3.45 3.01 -11.74
C TRP A 163 -3.69 2.99 -10.23
#